data_AF-A0A2E3Q409-F1
#
_entry.id   AF-A0A2E3Q409-F1
#
_cell.length_a   1.000
_cell.length_b   1.000
_cell.length_c   1.000
_cell.angle_alpha   90.00
_cell.angle_beta   90.00
_cell.angle_gamma   90.00
#
_symmetry.space_group_name_H-M   'P 1'
#
loop_
_entity.id
_entity.type
_entity.pdbx_description
1 polymer ?
#
loop_
_entity_poly.entity_id
_entity_poly.type
_entity_poly.pdbx_seq_one_letter_code
_entity_poly.pdbx_strand_id
1 'polypeptide(L)'
;MVVKRATEHKIFRAGMSGLLGLVAVLLLESAVVSAAGERAPSTNERTFERPWEHRDGTVSYRDLEFQDWRRYTAWRLSSDPSFDRRCATPTVVTGLSRRGDFESDCGLDNNHPLDRFDPSTGDFVIPVVVHVIRDSTGRLGDITESRILEQIRILNAVFAGPLGEYGSSETGIRFVLSRRTPDDQPSDGYTFHDNDEWYNDRGDYWMDISWDPERYLNIYTNTGGGAFGYVPNLPSSGIAGQPSDRVVVDWRVFGEGGEYGWPLDLGHVLVHEVGHYLGLYHTFQGGCGDDCSSSGDMICDTEPHQLPTRECRDQEECGTLDPVSNFMNYSWEICMNRFTPEQVRRMRCTLEQWRPDLGRPSQPCSSLCPGDFDGNGIVDGEDLGGLFISWGEYSGLLPCADLNMDGSISGADFGLMMLAWGPCPVDPCIGVECDDQDECTVDYCVAGNCVHAQLESCGGVCGSKSAGNCDEINETPGCNDAECCTEICEIDPYCCVVVWDIVCRNKALSGDYPGCND
;
A
#
# COMPACT_ATOMS: atom_id res chain seq x y z
N MET A 1 26.51 27.30 -49.06
CA MET A 1 26.33 28.13 -50.27
C MET A 1 25.51 27.35 -51.31
N VAL A 2 24.19 27.49 -51.22
CA VAL A 2 23.19 27.60 -52.30
C VAL A 2 23.45 26.87 -53.62
N VAL A 3 22.55 25.95 -54.02
CA VAL A 3 21.76 26.09 -55.27
C VAL A 3 20.34 25.56 -55.06
N LYS A 4 19.37 26.38 -55.49
CA LYS A 4 17.91 26.19 -55.49
C LYS A 4 17.42 25.61 -56.84
N ARG A 5 16.29 24.90 -56.77
CA ARG A 5 15.07 24.86 -57.65
C ARG A 5 15.20 25.10 -59.17
N ALA A 6 14.46 24.29 -59.94
CA ALA A 6 13.48 24.78 -60.92
C ALA A 6 12.40 23.72 -61.24
N THR A 7 11.14 24.16 -61.13
CA THR A 7 9.88 23.57 -61.63
C THR A 7 9.60 24.00 -63.07
N GLU A 8 8.68 23.31 -63.80
CA GLU A 8 7.75 23.78 -64.87
C GLU A 8 7.17 22.51 -65.59
N HIS A 9 5.99 22.39 -66.21
CA HIS A 9 4.71 23.11 -66.32
C HIS A 9 3.66 22.11 -66.89
N LYS A 10 2.36 22.30 -66.57
CA LYS A 10 1.17 21.58 -67.09
C LYS A 10 0.77 22.04 -68.52
N ILE A 11 0.00 21.22 -69.28
CA ILE A 11 -1.39 21.48 -69.78
C ILE A 11 -1.80 20.62 -71.01
N PHE A 12 -2.93 19.89 -70.84
CA PHE A 12 -4.04 19.47 -71.73
C PHE A 12 -3.87 19.10 -73.23
N ARG A 13 -4.49 17.96 -73.62
CA ARG A 13 -5.64 17.93 -74.55
C ARG A 13 -6.42 16.61 -74.50
N ALA A 14 -7.75 16.73 -74.50
CA ALA A 14 -8.74 15.66 -74.56
C ALA A 14 -9.17 15.37 -76.02
N GLY A 15 -9.64 14.15 -76.27
CA GLY A 15 -10.33 13.71 -77.49
C GLY A 15 -11.25 12.53 -77.16
N MET A 16 -12.52 12.67 -77.51
CA MET A 16 -13.66 11.86 -77.09
C MET A 16 -14.40 11.30 -78.32
N SER A 17 -15.07 10.14 -78.16
CA SER A 17 -16.35 9.74 -78.79
C SER A 17 -16.40 8.55 -79.77
N GLY A 18 -17.41 7.69 -79.54
CA GLY A 18 -17.94 6.64 -80.45
C GLY A 18 -18.50 5.39 -79.72
N LEU A 19 -19.59 5.37 -78.94
CA LEU A 19 -21.07 5.44 -79.19
C LEU A 19 -21.79 4.07 -79.42
N LEU A 20 -23.02 3.98 -78.88
CA LEU A 20 -24.10 2.96 -78.97
C LEU A 20 -24.11 1.90 -77.85
N GLY A 21 -25.18 1.62 -77.09
CA GLY A 21 -26.61 1.96 -77.16
C GLY A 21 -27.43 0.76 -76.64
N LEU A 22 -28.19 0.97 -75.55
CA LEU A 22 -28.96 0.03 -74.69
C LEU A 22 -29.85 -1.04 -75.36
N VAL A 23 -30.15 -2.15 -74.66
CA VAL A 23 -31.39 -2.40 -73.86
C VAL A 23 -31.35 -3.75 -73.09
N ALA A 24 -31.58 -3.64 -71.76
CA ALA A 24 -32.14 -4.51 -70.71
C ALA A 24 -32.15 -6.07 -70.79
N VAL A 25 -31.77 -6.72 -69.67
CA VAL A 25 -32.69 -7.47 -68.75
C VAL A 25 -31.92 -8.08 -67.54
N LEU A 26 -32.41 -7.75 -66.33
CA LEU A 26 -32.43 -8.44 -65.01
C LEU A 26 -31.15 -9.05 -64.36
N LEU A 27 -30.68 -8.42 -63.27
CA LEU A 27 -30.85 -8.84 -61.86
C LEU A 27 -30.29 -7.71 -60.95
N LEU A 28 -31.15 -7.15 -60.07
CA LEU A 28 -30.78 -6.13 -59.07
C LEU A 28 -30.45 -6.82 -57.74
N GLU A 29 -29.26 -6.60 -57.21
CA GLU A 29 -29.00 -6.57 -55.77
C GLU A 29 -28.83 -5.11 -55.34
N SER A 30 -29.52 -4.78 -54.26
CA SER A 30 -29.81 -3.42 -53.78
C SER A 30 -28.63 -2.81 -53.04
N ALA A 31 -28.34 -1.55 -53.36
CA ALA A 31 -27.49 -0.66 -52.57
C ALA A 31 -28.23 -0.14 -51.32
N VAL A 32 -27.49 0.10 -50.23
CA VAL A 32 -27.82 1.16 -49.27
C VAL A 32 -26.56 1.99 -48.99
N VAL A 33 -26.76 3.29 -49.14
CA VAL A 33 -25.84 4.41 -49.00
C VAL A 33 -25.21 4.45 -47.60
N SER A 34 -23.89 4.61 -47.54
CA SER A 34 -23.14 4.89 -46.31
C SER A 34 -23.42 6.32 -45.86
N ALA A 35 -24.21 6.46 -44.80
CA ALA A 35 -24.29 7.68 -44.01
C ALA A 35 -23.25 7.58 -42.89
N ALA A 36 -22.43 8.63 -42.75
CA ALA A 36 -21.54 8.81 -41.62
C ALA A 36 -22.37 8.84 -40.33
N GLY A 37 -22.28 7.77 -39.54
CA GLY A 37 -22.76 7.71 -38.18
C GLY A 37 -21.57 7.76 -37.24
N GLU A 38 -21.52 8.78 -36.39
CA GLU A 38 -20.66 8.83 -35.21
C GLU A 38 -20.85 7.51 -34.45
N ARG A 39 -19.77 6.74 -34.32
CA ARG A 39 -19.78 5.50 -33.57
C ARG A 39 -19.70 5.89 -32.10
N ALA A 40 -20.82 5.79 -31.40
CA ALA A 40 -20.87 5.86 -29.94
C ALA A 40 -19.82 4.88 -29.36
N PRO A 41 -19.09 5.28 -28.30
CA PRO A 41 -18.10 4.42 -27.68
C PRO A 41 -18.80 3.19 -27.10
N SER A 42 -18.16 2.03 -27.27
CA SER A 42 -18.63 0.75 -26.74
C SER A 42 -18.68 0.83 -25.22
N THR A 43 -19.89 0.88 -24.67
CA THR A 43 -20.18 0.75 -23.25
C THR A 43 -19.92 -0.69 -22.82
N ASN A 44 -18.68 -1.02 -22.45
CA ASN A 44 -18.41 -2.22 -21.65
C ASN A 44 -17.15 -2.13 -20.77
N GLU A 45 -16.67 -0.93 -20.49
CA GLU A 45 -16.00 -0.66 -19.23
C GLU A 45 -17.08 -0.07 -18.32
N ARG A 46 -17.47 -0.79 -17.26
CA ARG A 46 -18.04 -0.08 -16.12
C ARG A 46 -16.89 0.74 -15.57
N THR A 47 -16.72 1.97 -16.04
CA THR A 47 -15.97 2.97 -15.28
C THR A 47 -16.70 3.03 -13.95
N PHE A 48 -16.15 2.37 -12.94
CA PHE A 48 -16.61 2.58 -11.59
C PHE A 48 -16.44 4.07 -11.39
N GLU A 49 -17.55 4.80 -11.30
CA GLU A 49 -17.51 6.19 -10.92
C GLU A 49 -16.66 6.26 -9.65
N ARG A 50 -15.68 7.16 -9.61
CA ARG A 50 -14.83 7.38 -8.44
C ARG A 50 -15.40 8.58 -7.67
N PRO A 51 -15.39 8.59 -6.33
CA PRO A 51 -15.74 9.78 -5.56
C PRO A 51 -14.92 10.99 -6.01
N TRP A 52 -15.50 12.18 -5.87
CA TRP A 52 -14.89 13.44 -6.23
C TRP A 52 -14.90 14.37 -5.02
N GLU A 53 -13.73 14.78 -4.57
CA GLU A 53 -13.55 15.81 -3.56
C GLU A 53 -13.54 17.20 -4.19
N HIS A 54 -14.39 18.06 -3.67
CA HIS A 54 -14.46 19.46 -4.02
C HIS A 54 -13.53 20.29 -3.12
N ARG A 55 -13.25 21.51 -3.55
CA ARG A 55 -12.30 22.41 -2.86
C ARG A 55 -12.76 22.85 -1.47
N ASP A 56 -14.04 22.69 -1.15
CA ASP A 56 -14.59 22.95 0.17
C ASP A 56 -14.49 21.73 1.12
N GLY A 57 -13.90 20.62 0.65
CA GLY A 57 -13.73 19.36 1.39
C GLY A 57 -14.92 18.41 1.27
N THR A 58 -16.02 18.82 0.61
CA THR A 58 -17.16 17.94 0.39
C THR A 58 -16.83 16.87 -0.66
N VAL A 59 -17.43 15.69 -0.50
CA VAL A 59 -17.21 14.55 -1.40
C VAL A 59 -18.51 14.20 -2.11
N SER A 60 -18.50 14.15 -3.44
CA SER A 60 -19.61 13.65 -4.24
C SER A 60 -19.34 12.25 -4.74
N TYR A 61 -20.34 11.38 -4.66
CA TYR A 61 -20.30 10.05 -5.27
C TYR A 61 -21.68 9.67 -5.80
N ARG A 62 -21.78 9.48 -7.13
CA ARG A 62 -23.06 9.32 -7.82
C ARG A 62 -23.97 10.53 -7.51
N ASP A 63 -25.20 10.29 -7.09
CA ASP A 63 -26.16 11.33 -6.70
C ASP A 63 -26.10 11.71 -5.21
N LEU A 64 -25.04 11.32 -4.48
CA LEU A 64 -24.88 11.58 -3.05
C LEU A 64 -23.75 12.59 -2.80
N GLU A 65 -23.95 13.43 -1.77
CA GLU A 65 -22.95 14.36 -1.25
C GLU A 65 -22.67 14.04 0.23
N PHE A 66 -21.40 14.11 0.60
CA PHE A 66 -20.88 13.88 1.93
C PHE A 66 -20.10 15.11 2.39
N GLN A 67 -20.16 15.40 3.70
CA GLN A 67 -19.47 16.55 4.29
C GLN A 67 -17.94 16.44 4.17
N ASP A 68 -17.44 15.21 4.23
CA ASP A 68 -16.04 14.86 4.22
C ASP A 68 -15.89 13.38 3.85
N TRP A 69 -14.64 12.94 3.78
CA TRP A 69 -14.31 11.56 3.49
C TRP A 69 -14.60 10.58 4.61
N ARG A 70 -14.62 10.99 5.89
CA ARG A 70 -15.01 10.11 7.00
C ARG A 70 -16.49 9.71 6.86
N ARG A 71 -17.36 10.65 6.47
CA ARG A 71 -18.77 10.39 6.16
C ARG A 71 -18.95 9.49 4.94
N TYR A 72 -18.18 9.72 3.88
CA TYR A 72 -18.18 8.84 2.71
C TYR A 72 -17.75 7.41 3.07
N THR A 73 -16.65 7.24 3.80
CA THR A 73 -16.13 5.92 4.21
C THR A 73 -17.11 5.20 5.13
N ALA A 74 -17.68 5.87 6.13
CA ALA A 74 -18.69 5.28 7.00
C ALA A 74 -19.94 4.81 6.22
N TRP A 75 -20.44 5.65 5.30
CA TRP A 75 -21.54 5.26 4.42
C TRP A 75 -21.18 4.05 3.55
N ARG A 76 -19.99 4.05 2.94
CA ARG A 76 -19.51 2.96 2.08
C ARG A 76 -19.47 1.64 2.83
N LEU A 77 -18.88 1.61 4.04
CA LEU A 77 -18.79 0.42 4.88
C LEU A 77 -20.16 -0.13 5.28
N SER A 78 -21.13 0.76 5.57
CA SER A 78 -22.49 0.36 5.93
C SER A 78 -23.34 -0.13 4.75
N SER A 79 -23.07 0.39 3.55
CA SER A 79 -23.90 0.16 2.37
C SER A 79 -23.57 -1.15 1.64
N ASP A 80 -22.32 -1.62 1.77
CA ASP A 80 -21.89 -2.90 1.21
C ASP A 80 -20.72 -3.49 2.04
N PRO A 81 -21.03 -4.28 3.09
CA PRO A 81 -20.01 -4.90 3.94
C PRO A 81 -19.09 -5.87 3.20
N SER A 82 -19.51 -6.38 2.03
CA SER A 82 -18.68 -7.24 1.17
C SER A 82 -17.67 -6.47 0.33
N PHE A 83 -17.73 -5.14 0.38
CA PHE A 83 -16.90 -4.18 -0.36
C PHE A 83 -15.99 -3.35 0.58
N ASP A 84 -15.51 -3.95 1.66
CA ASP A 84 -14.39 -3.38 2.42
C ASP A 84 -13.14 -3.39 1.53
N ARG A 85 -12.99 -2.35 0.72
CA ARG A 85 -11.75 -2.04 -0.01
C ARG A 85 -11.09 -0.86 0.68
N ARG A 86 -10.74 -1.05 1.96
CA ARG A 86 -9.76 -0.21 2.65
C ARG A 86 -8.56 -0.02 1.72
N CYS A 87 -8.09 -1.13 1.18
CA CYS A 87 -7.18 -1.21 0.04
C CYS A 87 -7.94 -1.79 -1.18
N ALA A 88 -7.77 -1.20 -2.37
CA ALA A 88 -8.55 -1.56 -3.57
C ALA A 88 -7.81 -2.46 -4.57
N THR A 89 -6.71 -3.08 -4.13
CA THR A 89 -5.96 -4.05 -4.93
C THR A 89 -6.88 -5.20 -5.35
N PRO A 90 -7.03 -5.48 -6.67
CA PRO A 90 -7.97 -6.48 -7.14
C PRO A 90 -7.63 -7.90 -6.66
N THR A 91 -8.66 -8.67 -6.32
CA THR A 91 -8.53 -10.13 -6.19
C THR A 91 -8.28 -10.71 -7.58
N VAL A 92 -7.08 -11.22 -7.83
CA VAL A 92 -6.74 -11.78 -9.14
C VAL A 92 -7.53 -13.07 -9.36
N VAL A 93 -8.28 -13.14 -10.47
CA VAL A 93 -9.03 -14.34 -10.85
C VAL A 93 -8.06 -15.34 -11.47
N THR A 94 -7.89 -16.48 -10.80
CA THR A 94 -7.10 -17.63 -11.27
C THR A 94 -7.49 -18.02 -12.70
N GLY A 95 -6.49 -18.21 -13.58
CA GLY A 95 -6.73 -18.64 -14.98
C GLY A 95 -6.36 -17.65 -16.09
N LEU A 96 -5.84 -16.45 -15.76
CA LEU A 96 -5.17 -15.54 -16.71
C LEU A 96 -3.64 -15.62 -16.64
N SER A 97 -3.09 -16.65 -15.97
CA SER A 97 -1.67 -16.99 -16.09
C SER A 97 -1.31 -17.09 -17.57
N ARG A 98 -0.41 -16.21 -18.05
CA ARG A 98 0.14 -16.35 -19.40
C ARG A 98 0.71 -17.76 -19.49
N ARG A 99 0.09 -18.56 -20.36
CA ARG A 99 0.44 -19.95 -20.58
C ARG A 99 1.83 -19.99 -21.23
N GLY A 100 2.83 -20.13 -20.38
CA GLY A 100 4.25 -20.17 -20.74
C GLY A 100 5.00 -19.01 -20.09
N ASP A 101 5.54 -19.23 -18.89
CA ASP A 101 6.98 -19.14 -18.62
C ASP A 101 7.24 -19.31 -17.12
N PHE A 102 8.09 -20.29 -16.79
CA PHE A 102 8.64 -20.71 -15.50
C PHE A 102 7.65 -21.17 -14.41
N GLU A 103 7.92 -22.37 -13.90
CA GLU A 103 7.54 -22.83 -12.55
C GLU A 103 8.16 -21.84 -11.56
N SER A 104 7.51 -20.69 -11.37
CA SER A 104 7.94 -19.62 -10.49
C SER A 104 7.26 -19.80 -9.15
N ASP A 105 8.05 -19.76 -8.09
CA ASP A 105 7.64 -19.98 -6.71
C ASP A 105 6.88 -18.80 -6.10
N CYS A 106 6.38 -17.89 -6.96
CA CYS A 106 5.68 -16.63 -6.66
C CYS A 106 4.60 -16.32 -7.72
N GLY A 107 3.88 -17.36 -8.15
CA GLY A 107 2.79 -17.27 -9.12
C GLY A 107 1.45 -16.81 -8.54
N LEU A 108 0.41 -16.79 -9.38
CA LEU A 108 -0.96 -16.46 -8.99
C LEU A 108 -1.79 -17.68 -8.57
N ASP A 109 -1.38 -18.89 -8.95
CA ASP A 109 -2.17 -20.11 -8.82
C ASP A 109 -1.51 -21.17 -7.90
N ASN A 110 -0.22 -21.02 -7.61
CA ASN A 110 0.53 -21.86 -6.66
C ASN A 110 1.76 -21.11 -6.16
N ASN A 111 2.15 -21.33 -4.91
CA ASN A 111 3.26 -20.64 -4.28
C ASN A 111 4.03 -21.58 -3.34
N HIS A 112 5.33 -21.75 -3.59
CA HIS A 112 6.24 -22.51 -2.71
C HIS A 112 7.58 -21.76 -2.58
N PRO A 113 7.64 -20.63 -1.86
CA PRO A 113 8.82 -19.78 -1.83
C PRO A 113 10.04 -20.55 -1.34
N LEU A 114 10.99 -20.81 -2.24
CA LEU A 114 12.19 -21.58 -1.94
C LEU A 114 13.13 -20.84 -0.99
N ASP A 115 13.92 -21.58 -0.23
CA ASP A 115 14.96 -21.05 0.68
C ASP A 115 16.01 -20.19 -0.03
N ARG A 116 16.19 -20.31 -1.35
CA ARG A 116 17.09 -19.42 -2.11
C ARG A 116 16.69 -17.95 -2.03
N PHE A 117 15.41 -17.68 -1.77
CA PHE A 117 14.86 -16.34 -1.62
C PHE A 117 14.92 -15.85 -0.18
N ASP A 118 15.59 -16.56 0.73
CA ASP A 118 15.82 -16.09 2.09
C ASP A 118 16.64 -14.78 2.11
N PRO A 119 16.39 -13.83 3.03
CA PRO A 119 17.15 -12.58 3.13
C PRO A 119 18.65 -12.77 3.33
N SER A 120 19.09 -13.91 3.91
CA SER A 120 20.52 -14.21 4.09
C SER A 120 21.31 -14.33 2.78
N THR A 121 20.64 -14.40 1.62
CA THR A 121 21.31 -14.49 0.31
C THR A 121 21.76 -13.14 -0.26
N GLY A 122 21.36 -12.02 0.36
CA GLY A 122 21.79 -10.66 -0.01
C GLY A 122 20.63 -9.66 0.00
N ASP A 123 20.97 -8.38 -0.11
CA ASP A 123 19.98 -7.30 -0.05
C ASP A 123 19.59 -6.82 -1.45
N PHE A 124 18.38 -6.31 -1.58
CA PHE A 124 17.91 -5.55 -2.72
C PHE A 124 17.71 -4.10 -2.34
N VAL A 125 18.00 -3.19 -3.27
CA VAL A 125 17.58 -1.80 -3.13
C VAL A 125 16.70 -1.38 -4.29
N ILE A 126 15.55 -0.83 -3.95
CA ILE A 126 14.53 -0.37 -4.89
C ILE A 126 14.61 1.16 -4.96
N PRO A 127 14.97 1.74 -6.12
CA PRO A 127 14.84 3.16 -6.36
C PRO A 127 13.36 3.55 -6.39
N VAL A 128 13.01 4.59 -5.64
CA VAL A 128 11.64 5.08 -5.47
C VAL A 128 11.52 6.48 -6.06
N VAL A 129 10.38 6.76 -6.70
CA VAL A 129 9.92 8.12 -6.99
C VAL A 129 8.53 8.33 -6.40
N VAL A 130 8.33 9.47 -5.72
CA VAL A 130 7.02 9.88 -5.19
C VAL A 130 6.44 11.00 -6.04
N HIS A 131 5.31 10.74 -6.70
CA HIS A 131 4.53 11.71 -7.45
C HIS A 131 3.44 12.29 -6.56
N VAL A 132 3.67 13.49 -6.03
CA VAL A 132 2.70 14.23 -5.22
C VAL A 132 1.71 14.91 -6.16
N ILE A 133 0.47 14.43 -6.16
CA ILE A 133 -0.61 15.00 -6.98
C ILE A 133 -1.53 15.81 -6.09
N ARG A 134 -1.69 17.08 -6.44
CA ARG A 134 -2.50 18.07 -5.71
C ARG A 134 -3.67 18.52 -6.53
N ASP A 135 -4.65 19.11 -5.87
CA ASP A 135 -5.66 19.87 -6.58
C ASP A 135 -5.00 21.02 -7.36
N SER A 136 -5.72 21.60 -8.32
CA SER A 136 -5.21 22.68 -9.17
C SER A 136 -4.81 23.95 -8.41
N THR A 137 -5.19 24.08 -7.13
CA THR A 137 -4.75 25.18 -6.28
C THR A 137 -3.49 24.87 -5.47
N GLY A 138 -3.06 23.61 -5.44
CA GLY A 138 -1.93 23.14 -4.64
C GLY A 138 -2.23 23.10 -3.13
N ARG A 139 -3.51 23.16 -2.74
CA ARG A 139 -3.94 23.21 -1.33
C ARG A 139 -4.28 21.83 -0.78
N LEU A 140 -4.96 21.01 -1.56
CA LEU A 140 -5.30 19.62 -1.21
C LEU A 140 -4.27 18.69 -1.87
N GLY A 141 -3.92 17.59 -1.21
CA GLY A 141 -2.91 16.66 -1.72
C GLY A 141 -1.46 17.08 -1.46
N ASP A 142 -1.23 18.22 -0.80
CA ASP A 142 0.12 18.75 -0.57
C ASP A 142 0.81 17.99 0.57
N ILE A 143 1.85 17.23 0.23
CA ILE A 143 2.68 16.50 1.18
C ILE A 143 4.06 17.16 1.23
N THR A 144 4.53 17.43 2.44
CA THR A 144 5.85 18.06 2.66
C THR A 144 7.00 17.10 2.38
N GLU A 145 8.16 17.64 2.01
CA GLU A 145 9.40 16.84 1.86
C GLU A 145 9.72 16.01 3.10
N SER A 146 9.58 16.59 4.31
CA SER A 146 9.82 15.85 5.56
C SER A 146 8.90 14.65 5.70
N ARG A 147 7.64 14.75 5.27
CA ARG A 147 6.68 13.65 5.30
C ARG A 147 7.03 12.56 4.28
N ILE A 148 7.56 12.95 3.10
CA ILE A 148 8.09 11.99 2.11
C ILE A 148 9.28 11.22 2.70
N LEU A 149 10.25 11.92 3.27
CA LEU A 149 11.43 11.30 3.87
C LEU A 149 11.05 10.38 5.03
N GLU A 150 10.12 10.79 5.88
CA GLU A 150 9.59 9.99 6.98
C GLU A 150 8.89 8.72 6.46
N GLN A 151 8.06 8.79 5.42
CA GLN A 151 7.42 7.59 4.89
C GLN A 151 8.44 6.60 4.30
N ILE A 152 9.51 7.08 3.66
CA ILE A 152 10.60 6.22 3.18
C ILE A 152 11.38 5.61 4.37
N ARG A 153 11.51 6.33 5.48
CA ARG A 153 12.06 5.81 6.73
C ARG A 153 11.19 4.69 7.29
N ILE A 154 9.86 4.86 7.34
CA ILE A 154 8.89 3.84 7.78
C ILE A 154 8.98 2.58 6.91
N LEU A 155 9.02 2.73 5.58
CA LEU A 155 9.23 1.59 4.67
C LEU A 155 10.53 0.85 4.99
N ASN A 156 11.64 1.56 5.17
CA ASN A 156 12.90 0.91 5.52
C ASN A 156 12.88 0.30 6.92
N ALA A 157 12.22 0.90 7.90
CA ALA A 157 12.10 0.34 9.25
C ALA A 157 11.37 -1.01 9.25
N VAL A 158 10.32 -1.15 8.44
CA VAL A 158 9.56 -2.40 8.30
C VAL A 158 10.29 -3.44 7.44
N PHE A 159 10.80 -3.04 6.27
CA PHE A 159 11.35 -3.97 5.30
C PHE A 159 12.82 -4.31 5.53
N ALA A 160 13.64 -3.37 5.98
CA ALA A 160 15.10 -3.53 6.07
C ALA A 160 15.66 -3.41 7.48
N GLY A 161 14.95 -2.72 8.38
CA GLY A 161 15.50 -2.30 9.67
C GLY A 161 15.87 -3.49 10.55
N PRO A 162 16.83 -3.34 11.49
CA PRO A 162 16.95 -4.27 12.60
C PRO A 162 15.64 -4.25 13.42
N LEU A 163 15.31 -5.35 14.10
CA LEU A 163 14.13 -5.44 14.98
C LEU A 163 13.95 -4.19 15.85
N GLY A 164 12.84 -3.47 15.66
CA GLY A 164 12.34 -2.46 16.60
C GLY A 164 12.18 -1.06 16.04
N GLU A 165 10.98 -0.80 15.52
CA GLU A 165 10.33 0.52 15.52
C GLU A 165 8.83 0.34 15.29
N TYR A 166 8.48 -0.32 14.19
CA TYR A 166 7.11 -0.74 13.82
C TYR A 166 6.97 -2.25 13.75
N GLY A 167 7.94 -2.98 14.29
CA GLY A 167 8.23 -4.36 13.95
C GLY A 167 8.95 -4.47 12.59
N SER A 168 10.05 -5.23 12.55
CA SER A 168 10.81 -5.46 11.34
C SER A 168 10.64 -6.90 10.89
N SER A 169 10.55 -7.08 9.58
CA SER A 169 10.49 -8.41 8.95
C SER A 169 11.81 -8.81 8.31
N GLU A 170 12.87 -7.99 8.46
CA GLU A 170 14.23 -8.23 7.95
C GLU A 170 14.24 -8.81 6.53
N THR A 171 13.49 -8.19 5.62
CA THR A 171 13.27 -8.71 4.26
C THR A 171 14.53 -8.64 3.39
N GLY A 172 15.54 -7.89 3.83
CA GLY A 172 16.70 -7.53 3.00
C GLY A 172 16.30 -6.67 1.80
N ILE A 173 15.18 -5.94 1.85
CA ILE A 173 14.72 -5.01 0.81
C ILE A 173 14.75 -3.60 1.37
N ARG A 174 15.52 -2.72 0.74
CA ARG A 174 15.64 -1.29 1.08
C ARG A 174 15.01 -0.43 0.00
N PHE A 175 14.56 0.76 0.40
CA PHE A 175 13.97 1.76 -0.48
C PHE A 175 14.78 3.04 -0.40
N VAL A 176 15.13 3.62 -1.55
CA VAL A 176 15.80 4.92 -1.59
C VAL A 176 15.07 5.85 -2.55
N LEU A 177 14.89 7.11 -2.15
CA LEU A 177 14.46 8.13 -3.10
C LEU A 177 15.53 8.27 -4.19
N SER A 178 15.11 8.14 -5.43
CA SER A 178 16.05 8.17 -6.55
C SER A 178 16.68 9.54 -6.70
N ARG A 179 18.01 9.56 -6.79
CA ARG A 179 18.79 10.79 -7.00
C ARG A 179 19.01 11.14 -8.47
N ARG A 180 18.51 10.29 -9.36
CA ARG A 180 18.58 10.46 -10.81
C ARG A 180 17.21 10.26 -11.45
N THR A 181 16.83 11.11 -12.37
CA THR A 181 15.66 10.90 -13.23
C THR A 181 15.94 9.79 -14.26
N PRO A 182 14.92 9.31 -15.01
CA PRO A 182 15.14 8.36 -16.11
C PRO A 182 16.12 8.85 -17.18
N ASP A 183 16.23 10.17 -17.35
CA ASP A 183 17.17 10.87 -18.26
C ASP A 183 18.51 11.25 -17.59
N ASP A 184 18.82 10.61 -16.45
CA ASP A 184 20.07 10.77 -15.68
C ASP A 184 20.33 12.19 -15.14
N GLN A 185 19.29 13.01 -15.02
CA GLN A 185 19.40 14.33 -14.39
C GLN A 185 19.31 14.21 -12.86
N PRO A 186 19.98 15.07 -12.07
CA PRO A 186 19.83 15.10 -10.62
C PRO A 186 18.36 15.23 -10.19
N SER A 187 17.97 14.51 -9.14
CA SER A 187 16.63 14.53 -8.57
C SER A 187 16.66 14.36 -7.05
N ASP A 188 15.59 14.79 -6.40
CA ASP A 188 15.33 14.50 -4.99
C ASP A 188 14.44 13.26 -4.79
N GLY A 189 13.98 12.63 -5.89
CA GLY A 189 13.15 11.43 -5.87
C GLY A 189 11.67 11.70 -5.63
N TYR A 190 11.22 12.95 -5.77
CA TYR A 190 9.81 13.31 -5.75
C TYR A 190 9.48 14.41 -6.76
N THR A 191 8.20 14.48 -7.15
CA THR A 191 7.67 15.46 -8.10
C THR A 191 6.31 15.98 -7.64
N PHE A 192 5.94 17.21 -8.04
CA PHE A 192 4.65 17.82 -7.70
C PHE A 192 3.85 18.12 -8.97
N HIS A 193 2.56 17.77 -8.95
CA HIS A 193 1.65 17.94 -10.09
C HIS A 193 0.30 18.49 -9.62
N ASP A 194 -0.15 19.62 -10.20
CA ASP A 194 -1.40 20.27 -9.82
C ASP A 194 -2.49 19.98 -10.87
N ASN A 195 -3.43 19.10 -10.55
CA ASN A 195 -4.49 18.68 -11.48
C ASN A 195 -5.70 18.11 -10.72
N ASP A 196 -6.86 18.78 -10.82
CA ASP A 196 -8.11 18.37 -10.13
C ASP A 196 -8.56 16.94 -10.53
N GLU A 197 -8.34 16.52 -11.78
CA GLU A 197 -8.72 15.18 -12.26
C GLU A 197 -7.78 14.11 -11.68
N TRP A 198 -6.47 14.33 -11.76
CA TRP A 198 -5.48 13.38 -11.24
C TRP A 198 -5.52 13.29 -9.72
N TYR A 199 -5.75 14.41 -9.04
CA TYR A 199 -5.97 14.48 -7.60
C TYR A 199 -7.15 13.58 -7.18
N ASN A 200 -8.23 13.61 -7.94
CA ASN A 200 -9.40 12.75 -7.71
C ASN A 200 -9.24 11.32 -8.25
N ASP A 201 -8.01 10.89 -8.50
CA ASP A 201 -7.65 9.59 -9.07
C ASP A 201 -8.43 9.29 -10.35
N ARG A 202 -8.49 10.25 -11.28
CA ARG A 202 -9.10 10.10 -12.60
C ARG A 202 -8.08 10.43 -13.71
N GLY A 203 -8.43 10.07 -14.94
CA GLY A 203 -7.54 10.18 -16.10
C GLY A 203 -6.44 9.13 -16.10
N ASP A 204 -5.46 9.32 -16.98
CA ASP A 204 -4.35 8.40 -17.21
C ASP A 204 -3.00 8.99 -16.76
N TYR A 205 -2.95 9.65 -15.59
CA TYR A 205 -1.78 10.42 -15.13
C TYR A 205 -0.47 9.63 -15.14
N TRP A 206 -0.53 8.31 -14.86
CA TRP A 206 0.65 7.44 -14.89
C TRP A 206 1.27 7.33 -16.29
N MET A 207 0.50 7.51 -17.37
CA MET A 207 1.03 7.54 -18.73
C MET A 207 1.87 8.79 -19.00
N ASP A 208 1.57 9.89 -18.30
CA ASP A 208 2.20 11.18 -18.52
C ASP A 208 3.44 11.39 -17.65
N ILE A 209 3.41 10.91 -16.40
CA ILE A 209 4.41 11.28 -15.39
C ILE A 209 5.22 10.10 -14.84
N SER A 210 4.90 8.85 -15.22
CA SER A 210 5.67 7.69 -14.74
C SER A 210 7.14 7.79 -15.10
N TRP A 211 7.97 7.46 -14.12
CA TRP A 211 9.33 7.04 -14.39
C TRP A 211 9.32 5.58 -14.79
N ASP A 212 10.32 5.18 -15.58
CA ASP A 212 10.48 3.83 -16.09
C ASP A 212 10.18 2.75 -15.03
N PRO A 213 9.02 2.07 -15.09
CA PRO A 213 8.57 1.17 -14.02
C PRO A 213 9.40 -0.11 -13.90
N GLU A 214 10.24 -0.41 -14.91
CA GLU A 214 11.23 -1.47 -14.81
C GLU A 214 12.36 -1.11 -13.84
N ARG A 215 12.64 0.19 -13.63
CA ARG A 215 13.78 0.69 -12.84
C ARG A 215 13.41 1.48 -11.59
N TYR A 216 12.16 1.93 -11.48
CA TYR A 216 11.69 2.76 -10.37
C TYR A 216 10.34 2.29 -9.84
N LEU A 217 10.23 2.17 -8.52
CA LEU A 217 8.94 2.07 -7.85
C LEU A 217 8.27 3.45 -7.88
N ASN A 218 7.21 3.55 -8.68
CA ASN A 218 6.41 4.76 -8.81
C ASN A 218 5.29 4.77 -7.76
N ILE A 219 5.35 5.72 -6.83
CA ILE A 219 4.36 5.93 -5.78
C ILE A 219 3.60 7.21 -6.08
N TYR A 220 2.27 7.16 -6.15
CA TYR A 220 1.41 8.31 -6.44
C TYR A 220 0.56 8.65 -5.23
N THR A 221 0.53 9.93 -4.84
CA THR A 221 -0.32 10.39 -3.74
C THR A 221 -1.46 11.23 -4.30
N ASN A 222 -2.69 10.77 -4.11
CA ASN A 222 -3.92 11.44 -4.54
C ASN A 222 -5.08 11.04 -3.62
N THR A 223 -6.36 11.06 -4.03
CA THR A 223 -7.48 10.61 -3.16
C THR A 223 -7.70 9.09 -3.14
N GLY A 224 -6.86 8.30 -3.82
CA GLY A 224 -6.97 6.85 -3.94
C GLY A 224 -8.28 6.35 -4.57
N GLY A 225 -9.05 7.24 -5.21
CA GLY A 225 -10.39 6.93 -5.71
C GLY A 225 -11.33 6.48 -4.59
N GLY A 226 -11.08 6.91 -3.35
CA GLY A 226 -11.81 6.53 -2.15
C GLY A 226 -11.41 5.21 -1.51
N ALA A 227 -10.34 4.57 -1.97
CA ALA A 227 -9.56 3.62 -1.17
C ALA A 227 -8.38 4.37 -0.51
N PHE A 228 -7.84 3.82 0.57
CA PHE A 228 -6.65 4.37 1.21
C PHE A 228 -5.37 4.03 0.45
N GLY A 229 -5.37 2.94 -0.29
CA GLY A 229 -4.29 2.55 -1.17
C GLY A 229 -4.75 1.50 -2.18
N TYR A 230 -3.96 1.31 -3.24
CA TYR A 230 -4.04 0.16 -4.12
C TYR A 230 -2.79 0.00 -5.01
N VAL A 231 -2.58 -1.22 -5.49
CA VAL A 231 -1.89 -1.49 -6.75
C VAL A 231 -2.89 -1.95 -7.82
N PRO A 232 -2.75 -1.58 -9.10
CA PRO A 232 -3.75 -1.94 -10.11
C PRO A 232 -3.86 -3.44 -10.39
N ASN A 233 -2.77 -4.20 -10.24
CA ASN A 233 -2.71 -5.66 -10.28
C ASN A 233 -1.42 -6.16 -9.60
N LEU A 234 -1.35 -7.47 -9.31
CA LEU A 234 -0.12 -8.12 -8.85
C LEU A 234 0.87 -8.37 -10.00
N PRO A 235 2.19 -8.44 -9.74
CA PRO A 235 3.23 -8.53 -10.76
C PRO A 235 3.06 -9.69 -11.75
N SER A 236 2.70 -10.86 -11.23
CA SER A 236 2.50 -12.10 -11.99
C SER A 236 1.27 -12.10 -12.91
N SER A 237 0.42 -11.05 -12.85
CA SER A 237 -0.62 -10.81 -13.86
C SER A 237 -0.06 -10.27 -15.19
N GLY A 238 1.24 -9.97 -15.24
CA GLY A 238 1.91 -9.35 -16.38
C GLY A 238 1.85 -7.82 -16.39
N ILE A 239 1.52 -7.19 -15.24
CA ILE A 239 1.58 -5.73 -15.10
C ILE A 239 3.01 -5.23 -14.85
N ALA A 240 3.90 -6.06 -14.31
CA ALA A 240 5.26 -5.65 -13.94
C ALA A 240 5.98 -4.94 -15.11
N GLY A 241 6.55 -3.77 -14.84
CA GLY A 241 7.28 -2.95 -15.82
C GLY A 241 6.39 -2.17 -16.81
N GLN A 242 5.06 -2.37 -16.80
CA GLN A 242 4.16 -1.57 -17.63
C GLN A 242 3.97 -0.17 -17.05
N PRO A 243 3.66 0.87 -17.85
CA PRO A 243 3.36 2.22 -17.33
C PRO A 243 2.26 2.25 -16.25
N SER A 244 1.32 1.31 -16.29
CA SER A 244 0.27 1.18 -15.29
C SER A 244 0.73 0.57 -13.96
N ASP A 245 1.93 0.00 -13.89
CA ASP A 245 2.52 -0.64 -12.72
C ASP A 245 2.94 0.41 -11.68
N ARG A 246 2.16 0.54 -10.62
CA ARG A 246 2.28 1.63 -9.67
C ARG A 246 1.69 1.28 -8.32
N VAL A 247 2.11 2.03 -7.32
CA VAL A 247 1.43 2.12 -6.03
C VAL A 247 0.70 3.45 -5.96
N VAL A 248 -0.57 3.43 -5.60
CA VAL A 248 -1.36 4.64 -5.33
C VAL A 248 -1.76 4.62 -3.87
N VAL A 249 -1.60 5.75 -3.20
CA VAL A 249 -1.93 5.91 -1.78
C VAL A 249 -2.67 7.21 -1.57
N ASP A 250 -3.66 7.20 -0.69
CA ASP A 250 -4.37 8.38 -0.28
C ASP A 250 -3.40 9.32 0.45
N TRP A 251 -3.28 10.56 -0.02
CA TRP A 251 -2.33 11.52 0.53
C TRP A 251 -2.52 11.78 2.04
N ARG A 252 -3.70 11.49 2.58
CA ARG A 252 -4.06 11.75 3.98
C ARG A 252 -3.64 10.65 4.94
N VAL A 253 -3.30 9.47 4.43
CA VAL A 253 -2.74 8.36 5.24
C VAL A 253 -1.24 8.18 4.97
N PHE A 254 -0.63 9.12 4.24
CA PHE A 254 0.78 9.06 3.87
C PHE A 254 1.67 9.59 5.00
N GLY A 255 2.59 8.74 5.44
CA GLY A 255 3.49 8.95 6.59
C GLY A 255 2.77 9.07 7.93
N GLU A 256 3.51 9.46 8.96
CA GLU A 256 3.07 9.36 10.36
C GLU A 256 2.35 10.64 10.82
N GLY A 257 1.11 10.58 11.29
CA GLY A 257 0.30 11.76 11.57
C GLY A 257 -0.27 12.39 10.30
N GLY A 258 -0.61 11.56 9.30
CA GLY A 258 -1.36 11.97 8.13
C GLY A 258 -2.70 12.62 8.49
N GLU A 259 -3.22 13.46 7.60
CA GLU A 259 -4.43 14.27 7.84
C GLU A 259 -5.70 13.43 8.10
N TYR A 260 -5.73 12.17 7.68
CA TYR A 260 -6.85 11.28 8.01
C TYR A 260 -6.91 11.06 9.53
N GLY A 261 -5.76 10.93 10.20
CA GLY A 261 -5.65 10.64 11.63
C GLY A 261 -6.00 9.19 11.99
N TRP A 262 -6.14 8.94 13.30
CA TRP A 262 -6.55 7.64 13.84
C TRP A 262 -7.74 7.01 13.06
N PRO A 263 -7.68 5.72 12.70
CA PRO A 263 -6.63 4.72 12.99
C PRO A 263 -5.64 4.46 11.81
N LEU A 264 -5.35 5.48 10.99
CA LEU A 264 -4.58 5.37 9.74
C LEU A 264 -3.53 6.48 9.63
N ASP A 265 -2.73 6.64 10.67
CA ASP A 265 -1.77 7.73 10.85
C ASP A 265 -0.36 7.26 11.24
N LEU A 266 0.04 6.05 10.86
CA LEU A 266 1.38 5.48 11.04
C LEU A 266 2.07 5.15 9.70
N GLY A 267 1.41 5.41 8.56
CA GLY A 267 2.00 5.18 7.23
C GLY A 267 2.10 3.71 6.82
N HIS A 268 1.40 2.81 7.52
CA HIS A 268 1.39 1.38 7.23
C HIS A 268 0.51 1.02 6.02
N VAL A 269 -0.40 1.90 5.59
CA VAL A 269 -1.10 1.73 4.30
C VAL A 269 -0.10 1.61 3.15
N LEU A 270 0.94 2.44 3.09
CA LEU A 270 1.93 2.32 2.02
C LEU A 270 2.75 1.03 2.15
N VAL A 271 3.06 0.59 3.37
CA VAL A 271 3.72 -0.70 3.64
C VAL A 271 2.88 -1.85 3.06
N HIS A 272 1.58 -1.84 3.31
CA HIS A 272 0.61 -2.80 2.78
C HIS A 272 0.60 -2.83 1.24
N GLU A 273 0.50 -1.66 0.60
CA GLU A 273 0.47 -1.60 -0.87
C GLU A 273 1.80 -2.00 -1.51
N VAL A 274 2.93 -1.72 -0.86
CA VAL A 274 4.24 -2.20 -1.31
C VAL A 274 4.31 -3.73 -1.17
N GLY A 275 3.69 -4.32 -0.15
CA GLY A 275 3.51 -5.77 -0.05
C GLY A 275 2.80 -6.36 -1.28
N HIS A 276 1.69 -5.75 -1.71
CA HIS A 276 1.02 -6.14 -2.97
C HIS A 276 1.87 -5.90 -4.21
N TYR A 277 2.57 -4.76 -4.28
CA TYR A 277 3.48 -4.45 -5.38
C TYR A 277 4.59 -5.50 -5.53
N LEU A 278 4.99 -6.11 -4.40
CA LEU A 278 5.92 -7.22 -4.29
C LEU A 278 5.25 -8.61 -4.30
N GLY A 279 3.97 -8.70 -4.66
CA GLY A 279 3.30 -9.95 -4.99
C GLY A 279 2.60 -10.67 -3.84
N LEU A 280 2.40 -10.02 -2.69
CA LEU A 280 1.61 -10.56 -1.59
C LEU A 280 0.11 -10.38 -1.83
N TYR A 281 -0.68 -11.33 -1.37
CA TYR A 281 -2.14 -11.18 -1.26
C TYR A 281 -2.50 -10.64 0.12
N HIS A 282 -3.76 -10.20 0.27
CA HIS A 282 -4.33 -10.01 1.60
C HIS A 282 -4.30 -11.33 2.37
N THR A 283 -4.12 -11.29 3.68
CA THR A 283 -4.06 -12.51 4.51
C THR A 283 -5.39 -13.29 4.55
N PHE A 284 -6.53 -12.59 4.38
CA PHE A 284 -7.88 -13.18 4.27
C PHE A 284 -8.26 -13.57 2.83
N GLN A 285 -7.33 -13.43 1.87
CA GLN A 285 -7.60 -13.73 0.47
C GLN A 285 -8.05 -15.18 0.35
N GLY A 286 -9.14 -15.45 -0.37
CA GLY A 286 -9.62 -16.83 -0.58
C GLY A 286 -10.19 -17.54 0.65
N GLY A 287 -10.19 -16.90 1.83
CA GLY A 287 -10.77 -17.41 3.07
C GLY A 287 -10.02 -18.59 3.70
N CYS A 288 -10.75 -19.51 4.32
CA CYS A 288 -10.21 -20.71 5.01
C CYS A 288 -9.65 -21.78 4.08
N GLY A 289 -8.82 -21.44 3.08
CA GLY A 289 -8.32 -22.37 2.08
C GLY A 289 -7.86 -23.73 2.65
N ASP A 290 -8.11 -24.82 1.91
CA ASP A 290 -7.78 -26.18 2.35
C ASP A 290 -6.28 -26.53 2.18
N ASP A 291 -5.57 -25.79 1.33
CA ASP A 291 -4.14 -25.95 1.04
C ASP A 291 -3.48 -24.57 0.95
N CYS A 292 -2.62 -24.27 1.92
CA CYS A 292 -1.95 -22.98 2.04
C CYS A 292 -0.98 -22.64 0.90
N SER A 293 -0.64 -23.57 0.01
CA SER A 293 0.21 -23.28 -1.16
C SER A 293 -0.58 -22.91 -2.42
N SER A 294 -1.85 -23.32 -2.50
CA SER A 294 -2.67 -23.20 -3.71
C SER A 294 -4.04 -22.54 -3.48
N SER A 295 -4.35 -22.21 -2.23
CA SER A 295 -5.55 -21.50 -1.79
C SER A 295 -5.20 -20.51 -0.69
N GLY A 296 -6.16 -19.70 -0.26
CA GLY A 296 -5.89 -18.64 0.71
C GLY A 296 -5.09 -17.47 0.08
N ASP A 297 -4.21 -16.87 0.88
CA ASP A 297 -3.19 -15.92 0.44
C ASP A 297 -1.98 -16.62 -0.24
N MET A 298 -1.99 -17.96 -0.26
CA MET A 298 -0.95 -18.86 -0.70
C MET A 298 0.37 -18.70 0.09
N ILE A 299 0.26 -18.52 1.41
CA ILE A 299 1.38 -18.50 2.34
C ILE A 299 1.09 -19.48 3.49
N CYS A 300 1.98 -20.43 3.74
CA CYS A 300 1.75 -21.51 4.69
C CYS A 300 2.06 -21.17 6.15
N ASP A 301 2.78 -20.08 6.40
CA ASP A 301 3.04 -19.57 7.74
C ASP A 301 2.18 -18.34 8.10
N THR A 302 1.18 -18.01 7.26
CA THR A 302 0.11 -17.06 7.61
C THR A 302 -1.12 -17.85 8.08
N GLU A 303 -1.68 -17.47 9.23
CA GLU A 303 -2.90 -18.08 9.73
C GLU A 303 -4.12 -17.77 8.83
N PRO A 304 -4.87 -18.80 8.34
CA PRO A 304 -6.01 -18.59 7.45
C PRO A 304 -7.20 -18.00 8.21
N HIS A 305 -7.91 -17.08 7.57
CA HIS A 305 -9.12 -16.43 8.12
C HIS A 305 -9.99 -15.92 6.95
N GLN A 306 -11.26 -15.62 7.19
CA GLN A 306 -12.23 -15.34 6.11
C GLN A 306 -12.40 -13.87 5.80
N LEU A 307 -12.32 -13.04 6.84
CA LEU A 307 -12.68 -11.63 6.75
C LEU A 307 -11.52 -10.77 7.23
N PRO A 308 -11.39 -9.54 6.72
CA PRO A 308 -10.43 -8.61 7.29
C PRO A 308 -10.70 -8.36 8.77
N THR A 309 -9.66 -8.44 9.60
CA THR A 309 -9.69 -7.92 10.97
C THR A 309 -9.60 -6.41 10.91
N ARG A 310 -10.34 -5.66 11.74
CA ARG A 310 -10.32 -4.18 11.75
C ARG A 310 -9.66 -3.59 12.98
N GLU A 311 -9.94 -4.16 14.14
CA GLU A 311 -9.41 -3.70 15.41
C GLU A 311 -8.19 -4.52 15.81
N CYS A 312 -7.57 -4.14 16.91
CA CYS A 312 -6.51 -4.91 17.56
C CYS A 312 -7.02 -6.13 18.35
N ARG A 313 -8.20 -6.65 17.99
CA ARG A 313 -8.86 -7.70 18.75
C ARG A 313 -8.59 -9.06 18.13
N ASP A 314 -8.18 -9.99 18.98
CA ASP A 314 -8.09 -11.41 18.63
C ASP A 314 -9.45 -11.93 18.19
N GLN A 315 -9.49 -12.47 16.99
CA GLN A 315 -10.62 -13.19 16.42
C GLN A 315 -10.14 -14.59 16.05
N GLU A 316 -11.02 -15.57 16.13
CA GLU A 316 -10.70 -16.95 15.75
C GLU A 316 -11.61 -17.37 14.61
N GLU A 317 -10.99 -17.63 13.48
CA GLU A 317 -11.64 -18.05 12.25
C GLU A 317 -10.86 -19.21 11.67
N CYS A 318 -11.52 -20.08 10.91
CA CYS A 318 -10.86 -21.25 10.31
C CYS A 318 -10.13 -22.19 11.31
N GLY A 319 -10.38 -22.06 12.62
CA GLY A 319 -9.71 -22.82 13.68
C GLY A 319 -8.32 -22.29 14.07
N THR A 320 -8.00 -21.05 13.68
CA THR A 320 -6.77 -20.33 14.05
C THR A 320 -7.08 -18.90 14.47
N LEU A 321 -6.20 -18.28 15.25
CA LEU A 321 -6.31 -16.85 15.53
C LEU A 321 -5.97 -16.05 14.27
N ASP A 322 -6.76 -15.03 13.98
CA ASP A 322 -6.52 -14.12 12.88
C ASP A 322 -5.12 -13.48 13.00
N PRO A 323 -4.38 -13.31 11.90
CA PRO A 323 -3.08 -12.65 11.90
C PRO A 323 -3.26 -11.12 11.96
N VAL A 324 -3.81 -10.62 13.08
CA VAL A 324 -4.14 -9.20 13.31
C VAL A 324 -2.92 -8.30 13.12
N SER A 325 -1.73 -8.79 13.46
CA SER A 325 -0.50 -8.01 13.38
C SER A 325 0.23 -8.11 12.03
N ASN A 326 -0.34 -8.79 11.04
CA ASN A 326 0.26 -8.88 9.72
C ASN A 326 -0.02 -7.61 8.91
N PHE A 327 1.00 -7.05 8.26
CA PHE A 327 0.82 -5.86 7.42
C PHE A 327 -0.13 -6.07 6.25
N MET A 328 -0.38 -7.31 5.81
CA MET A 328 -1.32 -7.65 4.73
C MET A 328 -2.77 -7.88 5.20
N ASN A 329 -3.07 -7.63 6.49
CA ASN A 329 -4.43 -7.58 7.03
C ASN A 329 -4.98 -6.14 6.96
N TYR A 330 -6.20 -5.88 7.44
CA TYR A 330 -6.83 -4.55 7.51
C TYR A 330 -7.02 -4.05 8.95
N SER A 331 -6.27 -4.59 9.91
CA SER A 331 -6.29 -4.15 11.30
C SER A 331 -5.91 -2.67 11.44
N TRP A 332 -6.13 -2.06 12.60
CA TRP A 332 -5.56 -0.74 12.87
C TRP A 332 -4.04 -0.78 12.75
N GLU A 333 -3.46 0.31 12.22
CA GLU A 333 -2.04 0.32 11.89
C GLU A 333 -1.15 0.06 13.10
N ILE A 334 -1.56 0.52 14.28
CA ILE A 334 -0.85 0.32 15.56
C ILE A 334 -0.59 -1.15 15.89
N CYS A 335 -1.44 -2.06 15.39
CA CYS A 335 -1.31 -3.48 15.70
C CYS A 335 -0.57 -4.25 14.61
N MET A 336 -0.35 -3.66 13.44
CA MET A 336 0.45 -4.25 12.37
C MET A 336 1.94 -4.10 12.67
N ASN A 337 2.68 -5.21 12.62
CA ASN A 337 4.10 -5.19 12.93
C ASN A 337 4.97 -6.25 12.24
N ARG A 338 4.42 -7.10 11.37
CA ARG A 338 5.23 -8.14 10.71
C ARG A 338 4.71 -8.57 9.34
N PHE A 339 5.65 -9.01 8.52
CA PHE A 339 5.45 -10.00 7.47
C PHE A 339 5.98 -11.35 7.98
N THR A 340 5.43 -12.45 7.47
CA THR A 340 5.92 -13.79 7.79
C THR A 340 7.18 -14.15 6.97
N PRO A 341 8.00 -15.11 7.42
CA PRO A 341 9.15 -15.58 6.65
C PRO A 341 8.82 -16.03 5.22
N GLU A 342 7.67 -16.67 4.95
CA GLU A 342 7.26 -17.00 3.57
C GLU A 342 6.79 -15.79 2.77
N GLN A 343 6.12 -14.81 3.40
CA GLN A 343 5.83 -13.53 2.73
C GLN A 343 7.14 -12.85 2.28
N VAL A 344 8.16 -12.82 3.15
CA VAL A 344 9.50 -12.30 2.80
C VAL A 344 10.08 -13.02 1.59
N ARG A 345 10.10 -14.35 1.59
CA ARG A 345 10.62 -15.15 0.48
C ARG A 345 9.82 -14.93 -0.82
N ARG A 346 8.51 -14.78 -0.73
CA ARG A 346 7.65 -14.48 -1.89
C ARG A 346 7.97 -13.12 -2.49
N MET A 347 8.11 -12.08 -1.67
CA MET A 347 8.48 -10.74 -2.14
C MET A 347 9.82 -10.74 -2.88
N ARG A 348 10.81 -11.47 -2.35
CA ARG A 348 12.13 -11.62 -2.97
C ARG A 348 12.08 -12.43 -4.27
N CYS A 349 11.32 -13.52 -4.30
CA CYS A 349 11.02 -14.23 -5.56
C CYS A 349 10.42 -13.29 -6.60
N THR A 350 9.49 -12.43 -6.19
CA THR A 350 8.83 -11.49 -7.10
C THR A 350 9.79 -10.46 -7.67
N LEU A 351 10.74 -9.95 -6.87
CA LEU A 351 11.81 -9.09 -7.37
C LEU A 351 12.65 -9.81 -8.43
N GLU A 352 13.10 -11.02 -8.14
CA GLU A 352 14.01 -11.74 -9.05
C GLU A 352 13.32 -12.24 -10.33
N GLN A 353 12.07 -12.70 -10.24
CA GLN A 353 11.38 -13.37 -11.35
C GLN A 353 10.53 -12.41 -12.18
N TRP A 354 9.85 -11.46 -11.53
CA TRP A 354 8.88 -10.59 -12.19
C TRP A 354 9.37 -9.15 -12.33
N ARG A 355 10.36 -8.71 -11.54
CA ARG A 355 10.88 -7.32 -11.53
C ARG A 355 12.42 -7.26 -11.53
N PRO A 356 13.12 -8.00 -12.42
CA PRO A 356 14.56 -8.23 -12.31
C PRO A 356 15.42 -6.96 -12.39
N ASP A 357 14.91 -5.90 -13.02
CA ASP A 357 15.63 -4.63 -13.18
C ASP A 357 15.26 -3.57 -12.12
N LEU A 358 14.25 -3.85 -11.27
CA LEU A 358 13.75 -2.91 -10.27
C LEU A 358 14.63 -2.93 -9.02
N GLY A 359 14.79 -4.11 -8.43
CA GLY A 359 15.57 -4.31 -7.21
C GLY A 359 17.03 -4.55 -7.56
N ARG A 360 17.91 -3.60 -7.27
CA ARG A 360 19.35 -3.75 -7.52
C ARG A 360 19.97 -4.60 -6.41
N PRO A 361 20.62 -5.73 -6.75
CA PRO A 361 21.37 -6.50 -5.76
C PRO A 361 22.47 -5.65 -5.10
N SER A 362 22.49 -5.65 -3.78
CA SER A 362 23.44 -4.89 -2.97
C SER A 362 24.04 -5.75 -1.88
N GLN A 363 25.20 -5.33 -1.40
CA GLN A 363 25.74 -5.90 -0.17
C GLN A 363 24.81 -5.56 1.01
N PRO A 364 24.69 -6.45 2.01
CA PRO A 364 23.97 -6.15 3.23
C PRO A 364 24.44 -4.84 3.84
N CYS A 365 23.49 -3.96 4.14
CA CYS A 365 23.75 -2.68 4.77
C CYS A 365 23.18 -2.69 6.18
N SER A 366 24.03 -2.59 7.20
CA SER A 366 23.60 -2.29 8.56
C SER A 366 23.26 -0.80 8.75
N SER A 367 22.97 -0.09 7.66
CA SER A 367 22.80 1.36 7.68
C SER A 367 21.43 1.75 8.19
N LEU A 368 21.38 2.54 9.27
CA LEU A 368 20.14 3.11 9.79
C LEU A 368 19.64 4.27 8.91
N CYS A 369 20.55 4.97 8.24
CA CYS A 369 20.24 6.00 7.25
C CYS A 369 21.32 6.05 6.15
N PRO A 370 21.08 6.76 5.02
CA PRO A 370 22.08 6.88 3.97
C PRO A 370 23.41 7.45 4.50
N GLY A 371 24.49 6.68 4.35
CA GLY A 371 25.84 7.10 4.75
C GLY A 371 26.29 6.63 6.13
N ASP A 372 25.44 6.01 6.94
CA ASP A 372 25.81 5.35 8.21
C ASP A 372 26.21 3.91 7.89
N PHE A 373 27.48 3.68 7.56
CA PHE A 373 27.97 2.39 7.08
C PHE A 373 28.37 1.44 8.22
N ASP A 374 28.63 1.96 9.42
CA ASP A 374 28.92 1.14 10.59
C ASP A 374 27.68 0.85 11.46
N GLY A 375 26.56 1.51 11.19
CA GLY A 375 25.26 1.28 11.82
C GLY A 375 25.17 1.87 13.24
N ASN A 376 26.03 2.83 13.58
CA ASN A 376 26.07 3.44 14.91
C ASN A 376 25.00 4.55 15.10
N GLY A 377 24.27 4.90 14.04
CA GLY A 377 23.21 5.91 14.03
C GLY A 377 23.71 7.33 13.83
N ILE A 378 24.97 7.53 13.43
CA ILE A 378 25.59 8.83 13.16
C ILE A 378 26.49 8.71 11.94
N VAL A 379 26.25 9.52 10.92
CA VAL A 379 27.12 9.66 9.75
C VAL A 379 28.30 10.56 10.12
N ASP A 380 29.49 10.00 10.29
CA ASP A 380 30.68 10.73 10.69
C ASP A 380 31.99 10.33 9.96
N GLY A 381 33.13 10.61 10.60
CA GLY A 381 34.45 10.35 10.02
C GLY A 381 34.77 8.86 9.85
N GLU A 382 34.17 7.98 10.65
CA GLU A 382 34.32 6.53 10.53
C GLU A 382 33.67 6.02 9.25
N ASP A 383 32.43 6.44 8.99
CA ASP A 383 31.71 6.15 7.75
C ASP A 383 32.41 6.72 6.53
N LEU A 384 33.00 7.91 6.66
CA LEU A 384 33.71 8.55 5.56
C LEU A 384 34.95 7.73 5.19
N GLY A 385 35.59 7.12 6.20
CA GLY A 385 36.61 6.11 6.00
C GLY A 385 36.07 4.93 5.19
N GLY A 386 34.89 4.42 5.54
CA GLY A 386 34.19 3.35 4.81
C GLY A 386 33.92 3.69 3.34
N LEU A 387 33.46 4.91 3.06
CA LEU A 387 33.25 5.42 1.70
C LEU A 387 34.55 5.39 0.89
N PHE A 388 35.64 5.94 1.45
CA PHE A 388 36.91 6.04 0.75
C PHE A 388 37.63 4.70 0.58
N ILE A 389 37.45 3.76 1.50
CA ILE A 389 37.95 2.38 1.35
C ILE A 389 37.26 1.69 0.17
N SER A 390 36.00 2.04 -0.08
CA SER A 390 35.17 1.45 -1.13
C SER A 390 35.21 2.24 -2.44
N TRP A 391 36.09 3.24 -2.59
CA TRP A 391 36.11 4.13 -3.76
C TRP A 391 36.41 3.40 -5.08
N GLY A 392 35.62 3.63 -6.13
CA GLY A 392 35.82 3.06 -7.46
C GLY A 392 34.56 2.56 -8.16
N GLU A 393 34.74 1.93 -9.32
CA GLU A 393 33.65 1.34 -10.12
C GLU A 393 33.42 -0.14 -9.78
N TYR A 394 32.16 -0.56 -9.76
CA TYR A 394 31.73 -1.91 -9.40
C TYR A 394 30.89 -2.53 -10.53
N SER A 395 31.21 -3.78 -10.87
CA SER A 395 30.45 -4.59 -11.82
C SER A 395 29.98 -5.86 -11.11
N GLY A 396 28.86 -5.75 -10.39
CA GLY A 396 28.33 -6.83 -9.54
C GLY A 396 27.38 -6.30 -8.48
N LEU A 397 27.45 -6.87 -7.27
CA LEU A 397 26.70 -6.35 -6.11
C LEU A 397 27.15 -4.92 -5.80
N LEU A 398 26.20 -4.00 -5.77
CA LEU A 398 26.47 -2.61 -5.40
C LEU A 398 26.89 -2.56 -3.92
N PRO A 399 28.05 -1.97 -3.59
CA PRO A 399 28.44 -1.79 -2.20
C PRO A 399 27.47 -0.81 -1.52
N CYS A 400 27.34 -0.92 -0.20
CA CYS A 400 26.51 -0.01 0.58
C CYS A 400 26.85 1.47 0.38
N ALA A 401 28.14 1.72 0.12
CA ALA A 401 28.71 3.05 -0.10
C ALA A 401 28.36 3.69 -1.46
N ASP A 402 27.75 2.94 -2.38
CA ASP A 402 27.18 3.48 -3.62
C ASP A 402 25.78 4.04 -3.32
N LEU A 403 25.75 5.28 -2.81
CA LEU A 403 24.54 5.92 -2.28
C LEU A 403 23.60 6.37 -3.40
N ASN A 404 24.12 6.66 -4.60
CA ASN A 404 23.31 7.02 -5.75
C ASN A 404 23.00 5.83 -6.69
N MET A 405 23.60 4.67 -6.41
CA MET A 405 23.45 3.40 -7.11
C MET A 405 23.91 3.40 -8.55
N ASP A 406 24.78 4.32 -8.98
CA ASP A 406 25.23 4.42 -10.36
C ASP A 406 26.31 3.39 -10.74
N GLY A 407 26.70 2.52 -9.79
CA GLY A 407 27.75 1.53 -9.95
C GLY A 407 29.14 2.07 -9.66
N SER A 408 29.27 3.33 -9.22
CA SER A 408 30.56 4.00 -9.01
C SER A 408 30.59 4.82 -7.72
N ILE A 409 31.35 4.38 -6.73
CA ILE A 409 31.59 5.17 -5.52
C ILE A 409 32.54 6.31 -5.86
N SER A 410 31.99 7.51 -5.91
CA SER A 410 32.63 8.69 -6.47
C SER A 410 32.37 9.96 -5.64
N GLY A 411 32.76 11.11 -6.20
CA GLY A 411 32.46 12.41 -5.60
C GLY A 411 30.95 12.68 -5.45
N ALA A 412 30.11 11.98 -6.24
CA ALA A 412 28.66 12.07 -6.10
C ALA A 412 28.18 11.44 -4.78
N ASP A 413 28.67 10.25 -4.44
CA ASP A 413 28.35 9.56 -3.18
C ASP A 413 28.91 10.28 -1.98
N PHE A 414 30.13 10.81 -2.09
CA PHE A 414 30.68 11.70 -1.07
C PHE A 414 29.78 12.91 -0.85
N GLY A 415 29.29 13.53 -1.92
CA GLY A 415 28.34 14.63 -1.84
C GLY A 415 27.06 14.25 -1.09
N LEU A 416 26.50 13.07 -1.39
CA LEU A 416 25.31 12.55 -0.71
C LEU A 416 25.57 12.26 0.77
N MET A 417 26.71 11.65 1.09
CA MET A 417 27.11 11.39 2.46
C MET A 417 27.26 12.69 3.26
N MET A 418 27.82 13.75 2.66
CA MET A 418 27.94 15.06 3.32
C MET A 418 26.57 15.72 3.57
N LEU A 419 25.55 15.43 2.76
CA LEU A 419 24.19 15.89 3.01
C LEU A 419 23.53 15.17 4.19
N ALA A 420 23.96 13.93 4.47
CA ALA A 420 23.48 13.12 5.58
C ALA A 420 24.33 13.24 6.85
N TRP A 421 25.35 14.10 6.87
CA TRP A 421 26.32 14.19 7.96
C TRP A 421 25.68 14.54 9.31
N GLY A 422 25.97 13.73 10.33
CA GLY A 422 25.42 13.86 11.67
C GLY A 422 24.50 12.69 12.06
N PRO A 423 23.73 12.83 13.14
CA PRO A 423 22.83 11.77 13.61
C PRO A 423 21.80 11.38 12.54
N CYS A 424 21.58 10.07 12.36
CA CYS A 424 20.51 9.56 11.52
C CYS A 424 19.14 10.05 12.03
N PRO A 425 18.19 10.33 11.13
CA PRO A 425 16.80 10.53 11.51
C PRO A 425 16.29 9.28 12.22
N VAL A 426 15.98 9.42 13.50
CA VAL A 426 15.34 8.37 14.31
C VAL A 426 13.85 8.63 14.40
N ASP A 427 13.10 7.59 14.71
CA ASP A 427 11.72 7.73 15.16
C ASP A 427 11.64 8.77 16.28
N PRO A 428 10.82 9.83 16.17
CA PRO A 428 10.55 10.70 17.29
C PRO A 428 9.86 9.97 18.47
N CYS A 429 9.33 8.76 18.24
CA CYS A 429 8.66 7.93 19.25
C CYS A 429 9.56 6.93 19.98
N ILE A 430 10.84 6.77 19.57
CA ILE A 430 11.77 5.92 20.31
C ILE A 430 11.95 6.42 21.75
N GLY A 431 11.63 5.55 22.71
CA GLY A 431 11.72 5.83 24.15
C GLY A 431 10.56 6.66 24.72
N VAL A 432 9.50 6.88 23.94
CA VAL A 432 8.27 7.54 24.41
C VAL A 432 7.31 6.47 24.93
N GLU A 433 6.99 6.51 26.22
CA GLU A 433 5.97 5.67 26.85
C GLU A 433 4.66 6.47 26.91
N CYS A 434 3.67 6.06 26.11
CA CYS A 434 2.39 6.75 25.99
C CYS A 434 1.25 6.12 26.78
N ASP A 435 1.48 5.04 27.53
CA ASP A 435 0.45 4.41 28.35
C ASP A 435 -0.08 5.42 29.40
N ASP A 436 -1.35 5.83 29.26
CA ASP A 436 -2.03 6.69 30.23
C ASP A 436 -2.75 5.91 31.33
N GLN A 437 -2.59 4.58 31.33
CA GLN A 437 -3.24 3.60 32.20
C GLN A 437 -4.77 3.57 32.06
N ASP A 438 -5.33 4.19 31.01
CA ASP A 438 -6.72 4.04 30.65
C ASP A 438 -6.88 2.84 29.70
N GLU A 439 -7.47 1.76 30.20
CA GLU A 439 -7.76 0.57 29.39
C GLU A 439 -8.80 0.87 28.26
N CYS A 440 -9.41 2.06 28.26
CA CYS A 440 -10.32 2.54 27.20
C CYS A 440 -9.65 3.27 26.04
N THR A 441 -8.36 3.57 26.15
CA THR A 441 -7.62 4.22 25.10
C THR A 441 -6.70 3.23 24.42
N VAL A 442 -6.55 3.42 23.13
CA VAL A 442 -5.40 2.90 22.41
C VAL A 442 -4.34 3.98 22.45
N ASP A 443 -3.28 3.68 23.17
CA ASP A 443 -2.18 4.60 23.41
C ASP A 443 -1.02 4.32 22.47
N TYR A 444 -0.62 5.35 21.74
CA TYR A 444 0.52 5.27 20.83
C TYR A 444 1.18 6.62 20.66
N CYS A 445 2.40 6.58 20.15
CA CYS A 445 3.11 7.78 19.78
C CYS A 445 2.95 8.03 18.28
N VAL A 446 2.72 9.30 17.92
CA VAL A 446 2.68 9.79 16.55
C VAL A 446 3.53 11.05 16.47
N ALA A 447 4.58 11.02 15.65
CA ALA A 447 5.47 12.16 15.44
C ALA A 447 6.01 12.73 16.77
N GLY A 448 6.32 11.85 17.73
CA GLY A 448 6.85 12.20 19.06
C GLY A 448 5.81 12.68 20.08
N ASN A 449 4.51 12.63 19.75
CA ASN A 449 3.44 13.05 20.64
C ASN A 449 2.57 11.84 21.00
N CYS A 450 2.20 11.72 22.27
CA CYS A 450 1.25 10.70 22.69
C CYS A 450 -0.16 11.00 22.21
N VAL A 451 -0.79 9.99 21.63
CA VAL A 451 -2.17 9.95 21.20
C VAL A 451 -2.87 8.88 22.02
N HIS A 452 -3.97 9.26 22.66
CA HIS A 452 -4.82 8.40 23.46
C HIS A 452 -6.17 8.29 22.76
N ALA A 453 -6.29 7.34 21.83
CA ALA A 453 -7.47 7.21 21.00
C ALA A 453 -8.56 6.39 21.71
N GLN A 454 -9.68 7.02 22.03
CA GLN A 454 -10.80 6.35 22.69
C GLN A 454 -11.40 5.23 21.82
N LEU A 455 -11.56 4.05 22.40
CA LEU A 455 -12.25 2.92 21.78
C LEU A 455 -13.77 3.17 21.70
N GLU A 456 -14.41 2.81 20.59
CA GLU A 456 -15.87 2.96 20.43
C GLU A 456 -16.67 2.08 21.42
N SER A 457 -16.08 0.97 21.87
CA SER A 457 -16.58 0.16 22.98
C SER A 457 -15.45 -0.11 23.97
N CYS A 458 -15.49 0.53 25.14
CA CYS A 458 -14.60 0.25 26.26
C CYS A 458 -15.34 -0.48 27.39
N GLY A 459 -14.63 -1.39 28.07
CA GLY A 459 -15.19 -2.28 29.08
C GLY A 459 -15.98 -3.37 28.35
N GLY A 460 -15.53 -4.61 28.46
CA GLY A 460 -16.13 -5.74 27.75
C GLY A 460 -15.34 -7.03 27.89
N VAL A 461 -14.06 -6.86 28.20
CA VAL A 461 -13.23 -7.95 28.71
C VAL A 461 -13.48 -8.05 30.21
N CYS A 462 -13.85 -9.24 30.64
CA CYS A 462 -13.99 -9.56 32.05
C CYS A 462 -12.73 -9.24 32.84
N GLY A 463 -12.91 -8.54 33.96
CA GLY A 463 -11.80 -8.09 34.81
C GLY A 463 -11.23 -6.73 34.44
N SER A 464 -11.72 -6.09 33.36
CA SER A 464 -11.29 -4.74 33.02
C SER A 464 -11.77 -3.74 34.07
N LYS A 465 -10.87 -2.88 34.55
CA LYS A 465 -11.21 -1.90 35.59
C LYS A 465 -12.24 -0.88 35.10
N SER A 466 -12.21 -0.56 33.82
CA SER A 466 -13.14 0.37 33.17
C SER A 466 -14.52 -0.24 32.94
N ALA A 467 -14.66 -1.57 33.02
CA ALA A 467 -15.94 -2.26 32.92
C ALA A 467 -16.84 -2.03 34.16
N GLY A 468 -16.36 -1.36 35.21
CA GLY A 468 -17.17 -1.05 36.39
C GLY A 468 -17.49 -2.26 37.29
N ASN A 469 -18.15 -2.03 38.42
CA ASN A 469 -18.40 -3.09 39.41
C ASN A 469 -19.44 -4.12 38.93
N CYS A 470 -19.18 -5.42 39.15
CA CYS A 470 -20.10 -6.52 38.85
C CYS A 470 -21.43 -6.43 39.61
N ASP A 471 -21.40 -5.83 40.80
CA ASP A 471 -22.55 -5.63 41.67
C ASP A 471 -23.41 -4.41 41.29
N GLU A 472 -23.03 -3.65 40.27
CA GLU A 472 -23.72 -2.47 39.79
C GLU A 472 -24.10 -2.62 38.31
N ILE A 473 -25.10 -1.85 37.85
CA ILE A 473 -25.28 -1.70 36.40
C ILE A 473 -24.16 -0.80 35.93
N ASN A 474 -23.48 -1.18 34.88
CA ASN A 474 -22.54 -0.31 34.18
C ASN A 474 -22.94 -0.24 32.70
N GLU A 475 -22.66 0.90 32.05
CA GLU A 475 -23.02 1.12 30.63
C GLU A 475 -22.00 0.50 29.68
N THR A 476 -21.10 -0.32 30.21
CA THR A 476 -20.06 -1.05 29.49
C THR A 476 -20.43 -2.53 29.40
N PRO A 477 -20.01 -3.27 28.37
CA PRO A 477 -20.00 -4.72 28.48
C PRO A 477 -19.04 -5.21 29.59
N GLY A 478 -19.34 -6.34 30.23
CA GLY A 478 -18.51 -6.96 31.27
C GLY A 478 -18.51 -6.23 32.62
N CYS A 479 -17.67 -6.69 33.53
CA CYS A 479 -17.41 -6.01 34.80
C CYS A 479 -15.97 -6.28 35.27
N ASN A 480 -15.56 -5.59 36.33
CA ASN A 480 -14.17 -5.49 36.82
C ASN A 480 -13.66 -6.70 37.61
N ASP A 481 -14.50 -7.68 37.90
CA ASP A 481 -14.09 -8.98 38.43
C ASP A 481 -14.06 -9.99 37.29
N ALA A 482 -12.86 -10.52 37.00
CA ALA A 482 -12.65 -11.45 35.90
C ALA A 482 -13.40 -12.77 36.09
N GLU A 483 -13.36 -13.36 37.29
CA GLU A 483 -13.97 -14.67 37.54
C GLU A 483 -15.50 -14.55 37.53
N CYS A 484 -16.05 -13.54 38.21
CA CYS A 484 -17.49 -13.29 38.21
C CYS A 484 -18.02 -13.01 36.82
N CYS A 485 -17.33 -12.11 36.11
CA CYS A 485 -17.72 -11.74 34.78
C CYS A 485 -17.70 -12.95 33.84
N THR A 486 -16.61 -13.72 33.80
CA THR A 486 -16.48 -14.85 32.87
C THR A 486 -17.57 -15.89 33.09
N GLU A 487 -17.89 -16.25 34.34
CA GLU A 487 -18.98 -17.18 34.65
C GLU A 487 -20.34 -16.68 34.15
N ILE A 488 -20.62 -15.38 34.27
CA ILE A 488 -21.87 -14.79 33.79
C ILE A 488 -21.88 -14.72 32.26
N CYS A 489 -20.76 -14.37 31.62
CA CYS A 489 -20.64 -14.29 30.16
C CYS A 489 -20.84 -15.64 29.47
N GLU A 490 -20.36 -16.73 30.07
CA GLU A 490 -20.55 -18.08 29.53
C GLU A 490 -22.03 -18.45 29.42
N ILE A 491 -22.85 -17.94 30.34
CA ILE A 491 -24.29 -18.19 30.37
C ILE A 491 -25.06 -17.15 29.56
N ASP A 492 -24.63 -15.89 29.61
CA ASP A 492 -25.26 -14.77 28.94
C ASP A 492 -24.24 -13.84 28.29
N PRO A 493 -23.87 -14.12 27.04
CA PRO A 493 -22.94 -13.30 26.28
C PRO A 493 -23.39 -11.84 26.12
N TYR A 494 -24.69 -11.54 26.26
CA TYR A 494 -25.19 -10.16 26.21
C TYR A 494 -24.48 -9.27 27.23
N CYS A 495 -24.21 -9.80 28.42
CA CYS A 495 -23.57 -9.07 29.51
C CYS A 495 -22.18 -8.55 29.15
N CYS A 496 -21.50 -9.20 28.19
CA CYS A 496 -20.08 -9.00 27.93
C CYS A 496 -19.80 -8.56 26.48
N VAL A 497 -20.84 -8.58 25.65
CA VAL A 497 -20.77 -8.11 24.26
C VAL A 497 -21.61 -6.86 24.04
N VAL A 498 -22.64 -6.63 24.87
CA VAL A 498 -23.55 -5.49 24.69
C VAL A 498 -23.46 -4.53 25.87
N VAL A 499 -23.85 -4.95 27.07
CA VAL A 499 -23.83 -4.11 28.27
C VAL A 499 -24.09 -4.94 29.52
N TRP A 500 -23.45 -4.56 30.64
CA TRP A 500 -23.69 -5.13 31.96
C TRP A 500 -24.91 -4.48 32.62
N ASP A 501 -26.08 -4.89 32.16
CA ASP A 501 -27.36 -4.33 32.59
C ASP A 501 -27.87 -4.90 33.93
N ILE A 502 -29.15 -4.59 34.22
CA ILE A 502 -29.83 -5.07 35.43
C ILE A 502 -29.86 -6.60 35.52
N VAL A 503 -29.92 -7.31 34.40
CA VAL A 503 -29.96 -8.78 34.36
C VAL A 503 -28.60 -9.34 34.74
N CYS A 504 -27.52 -8.76 34.23
CA CYS A 504 -26.14 -9.17 34.50
C CYS A 504 -25.78 -9.01 35.97
N ARG A 505 -25.99 -7.81 36.53
CA ARG A 505 -25.83 -7.59 37.98
C ARG A 505 -26.66 -8.54 38.83
N ASN A 506 -27.92 -8.76 38.46
CA ASN A 506 -28.79 -9.62 39.28
C ASN A 506 -28.30 -11.08 39.30
N LYS A 507 -27.61 -11.54 38.25
CA LYS A 507 -26.91 -12.83 38.24
C LYS A 507 -25.70 -12.79 39.16
N ALA A 508 -24.87 -11.75 39.10
CA ALA A 508 -23.72 -11.59 40.01
C ALA A 508 -24.15 -11.66 41.48
N LEU A 509 -25.24 -10.98 41.83
CA LEU A 509 -25.77 -10.95 43.19
C LEU A 509 -26.63 -12.17 43.58
N SER A 510 -26.88 -13.12 42.67
CA SER A 510 -27.79 -14.23 42.97
C SER A 510 -27.18 -15.26 43.93
N GLY A 511 -25.84 -15.31 44.02
CA GLY A 511 -25.09 -16.31 44.77
C GLY A 511 -25.05 -17.69 44.07
N ASP A 512 -25.59 -17.81 42.86
CA ASP A 512 -25.56 -19.06 42.07
C ASP A 512 -24.25 -19.23 41.30
N TYR A 513 -23.44 -18.18 41.21
CA TYR A 513 -22.19 -18.10 40.45
C TYR A 513 -21.01 -18.00 41.43
N PRO A 514 -20.24 -19.09 41.65
CA PRO A 514 -19.16 -19.14 42.61
C PRO A 514 -18.10 -18.06 42.41
N GLY A 515 -17.79 -17.71 41.16
CA GLY A 515 -16.82 -16.67 40.79
C GLY A 515 -17.26 -15.25 41.15
N CYS A 516 -18.54 -15.03 41.51
CA CYS A 516 -19.08 -13.74 41.93
C CYS A 516 -19.13 -13.55 43.46
N ASN A 517 -18.64 -14.51 44.23
CA ASN A 517 -18.64 -14.42 45.70
C ASN A 517 -17.22 -14.14 46.21
N ASP A 518 -16.97 -12.90 46.62
CA ASP A 518 -15.86 -12.54 47.52
C ASP A 518 -16.13 -12.98 48.97
#